data_AF-A0A0F9BWG4-F1
#
_entry.id   AF-A0A0F9BWG4-F1
#
_cell.length_a   1.000
_cell.length_b   1.000
_cell.length_c   1.000
_cell.angle_alpha   90.00
_cell.angle_beta   90.00
_cell.angle_gamma   90.00
#
_symmetry.space_group_name_H-M   'P 1'
#
loop_
_entity.id
_entity.type
_entity.pdbx_description
1 polymer ?
#
loop_
_entity_poly.entity_id
_entity_poly.type
_entity_poly.pdbx_seq_one_letter_code
_entity_poly.pdbx_strand_id
1 'polypeptide(L)' 'MSPRKFFLVWVNDTPTTRMRHPSYNAACEEANRLARLNSGKKVYVLEAIDYRWVEEAPLTYKAL' A
#
# COMPACT_ATOMS: atom_id res chain seq x y z
N MET A 1 -6.07 17.86 8.36
CA MET A 1 -6.20 17.19 7.05
C MET A 1 -6.47 15.72 7.33
N SER A 2 -7.62 15.18 6.94
CA SER A 2 -7.96 13.77 7.21
C SER A 2 -7.13 12.83 6.32
N PRO A 3 -6.70 11.66 6.81
CA PRO A 3 -5.94 10.70 6.01
C PRO A 3 -6.76 10.28 4.78
N ARG A 4 -6.14 10.31 3.59
CA ARG A 4 -6.81 9.93 2.34
C ARG A 4 -6.74 8.42 2.15
N LYS A 5 -7.86 7.83 1.76
CA LYS A 5 -7.92 6.43 1.32
C LYS A 5 -7.20 6.26 -0.02
N PHE A 6 -6.55 5.13 -0.21
CA PHE A 6 -5.99 4.68 -1.47
C PHE A 6 -6.02 3.16 -1.55
N PHE A 7 -5.77 2.61 -2.73
CA PHE A 7 -5.80 1.18 -2.96
C PHE A 7 -4.45 0.68 -3.43
N LEU A 8 -4.08 -0.52 -3.01
CA LEU A 8 -2.84 -1.20 -3.39
C LEU A 8 -3.17 -2.50 -4.10
N VAL A 9 -2.40 -2.83 -5.13
CA VAL A 9 -2.45 -4.15 -5.77
C VAL A 9 -1.24 -4.96 -5.36
N TRP A 10 -1.48 -6.20 -4.93
CA TRP A 10 -0.45 -7.12 -4.45
C TRP A 10 -0.56 -8.47 -5.18
N VAL A 11 0.55 -8.95 -5.72
CA VAL A 11 0.65 -10.30 -6.28
C VAL A 11 1.28 -11.20 -5.22
N ASN A 12 0.60 -12.31 -4.89
CA ASN A 12 1.13 -13.31 -3.97
C ASN A 12 2.55 -13.72 -4.42
N ASP A 13 3.49 -13.77 -3.49
CA ASP A 13 4.93 -14.02 -3.72
C ASP A 13 5.75 -12.83 -4.25
N THR A 14 5.19 -11.63 -4.28
CA THR A 14 5.99 -10.41 -4.49
C THR A 14 6.13 -9.63 -3.19
N PRO A 15 7.34 -9.15 -2.83
CA PRO A 15 7.54 -8.46 -1.56
C PRO A 15 6.96 -7.04 -1.53
N THR A 16 6.22 -6.62 -2.57
CA THR A 16 5.91 -5.20 -2.75
C THR A 16 4.49 -4.92 -3.23
N THR A 17 3.87 -3.94 -2.59
CA THR A 17 2.62 -3.27 -2.98
C THR A 17 2.94 -2.00 -3.76
N ARG A 18 3.69 -2.09 -4.88
CA ARG A 18 4.21 -0.88 -5.58
C ARG A 18 3.14 -0.06 -6.28
N MET A 19 1.95 -0.62 -6.49
CA MET A 19 0.93 -0.03 -7.34
C MET A 19 -0.16 0.62 -6.49
N ARG A 20 0.02 1.92 -6.24
CA ARG A 20 -0.95 2.78 -5.54
C ARG A 20 -1.95 3.33 -6.54
N HIS A 21 -3.24 3.15 -6.24
CA HIS A 21 -4.36 3.62 -7.03
C HIS A 21 -5.26 4.57 -6.23
N PRO A 22 -5.80 5.62 -6.85
CA PRO A 22 -6.68 6.58 -6.18
C PRO A 22 -8.10 6.05 -5.95
N SER A 23 -8.51 4.99 -6.66
CA SER A 23 -9.86 4.41 -6.57
C SER A 23 -9.83 2.88 -6.64
N TYR A 24 -10.88 2.28 -6.10
CA TYR A 24 -11.07 0.82 -6.11
C TYR A 24 -11.13 0.28 -7.55
N ASN A 25 -11.90 0.93 -8.43
CA ASN A 25 -12.05 0.49 -9.83
C ASN A 25 -10.70 0.46 -10.57
N ALA A 26 -9.87 1.50 -10.40
CA ALA A 26 -8.55 1.54 -11.02
C ALA A 26 -7.63 0.41 -10.50
N ALA A 27 -7.73 0.08 -9.21
CA ALA A 27 -7.00 -1.05 -8.63
C ALA A 27 -7.51 -2.41 -9.15
N CYS A 28 -8.82 -2.56 -9.36
CA CYS A 28 -9.40 -3.77 -9.94
C CYS A 28 -8.99 -3.99 -11.40
N GLU A 29 -8.98 -2.92 -12.21
CA GLU A 29 -8.50 -2.98 -13.59
C GLU A 29 -7.04 -3.46 -13.65
N GLU A 30 -6.19 -2.92 -12.78
CA GLU A 30 -4.79 -3.32 -12.68
C GLU A 30 -4.63 -4.75 -12.15
N ALA A 31 -5.41 -5.15 -11.14
CA ALA A 31 -5.40 -6.51 -10.62
C ALA A 31 -5.79 -7.53 -11.70
N ASN A 32 -6.81 -7.23 -12.51
CA ASN A 32 -7.21 -8.05 -13.64
C ASN A 32 -6.12 -8.16 -14.70
N ARG A 33 -5.44 -7.05 -15.01
CA ARG A 33 -4.29 -7.04 -15.93
C ARG A 33 -3.17 -7.95 -15.42
N LEU A 34 -2.82 -7.85 -14.13
CA LEU A 34 -1.77 -8.65 -13.51
C LEU A 34 -2.13 -10.12 -13.40
N ALA A 35 -3.39 -10.46 -13.11
CA ALA A 35 -3.86 -11.84 -13.07
C ALA A 35 -3.71 -12.54 -14.42
N ARG A 36 -3.93 -11.82 -15.53
CA ARG A 36 -3.68 -12.32 -16.89
C ARG A 36 -2.19 -12.56 -17.17
N LEU A 37 -1.31 -11.71 -16.65
CA LEU A 37 0.15 -11.82 -16.84
C LEU A 37 0.81 -12.86 -15.92
N ASN A 38 0.19 -13.17 -14.78
CA ASN A 38 0.73 -14.04 -13.75
C ASN A 38 -0.18 -15.25 -13.52
N SER A 39 -0.27 -16.12 -14.54
CA SER A 39 -1.03 -17.37 -14.45
C SER A 39 -0.67 -18.16 -13.17
N GLY A 40 -1.70 -18.64 -12.46
CA GLY A 40 -1.55 -19.43 -11.24
C GLY A 40 -1.25 -18.63 -9.97
N LYS A 41 -1.07 -17.31 -10.05
CA LYS A 41 -0.85 -16.47 -8.87
C LYS A 41 -2.14 -15.80 -8.41
N LYS A 42 -2.26 -15.62 -7.09
CA LYS A 42 -3.34 -14.81 -6.50
C LYS A 42 -2.96 -13.33 -6.58
N VAL A 43 -3.91 -12.50 -6.97
CA VAL A 43 -3.77 -11.04 -6.99
C VAL A 43 -4.81 -10.45 -6.06
N TYR A 44 -4.38 -9.55 -5.18
CA TYR A 44 -5.19 -8.94 -4.14
C TYR A 44 -5.31 -7.43 -4.35
N VAL A 45 -6.49 -6.90 -4.05
CA VAL A 45 -6.74 -5.46 -3.95
C VAL A 45 -6.90 -5.13 -2.46
N LEU A 46 -6.10 -4.18 -1.96
CA LEU A 46 -6.03 -3.81 -0.55
C LEU A 46 -6.45 -2.35 -0.39
N GLU A 47 -7.40 -2.06 0.51
CA GLU A 47 -7.68 -0.69 0.93
C GLU A 47 -6.67 -0.24 1.99
N ALA A 48 -6.09 0.94 1.80
CA ALA A 48 -5.13 1.55 2.70
C ALA A 48 -5.48 3.03 2.95
N ILE A 49 -4.95 3.58 4.03
CA ILE A 49 -5.08 5.00 4.39
C ILE A 49 -3.70 5.64 4.49
N ASP A 50 -3.58 6.90 4.09
CA ASP A 50 -2.32 7.65 4.21
C ASP A 50 -1.83 7.61 5.67
N TYR A 51 -0.59 7.18 5.84
CA TYR A 51 0.07 7.09 7.13
C TYR A 51 0.75 8.41 7.48
N ARG A 52 0.73 8.72 8.78
CA ARG A 52 1.60 9.74 9.37
C ARG A 52 2.94 9.08 9.68
N TRP A 53 4.02 9.60 9.12
CA TRP A 53 5.36 9.27 9.59
C TRP A 53 5.56 9.87 11.00
N VAL A 54 6.03 9.05 11.92
CA VAL A 54 6.40 9.47 13.28
C VAL A 54 7.86 9.07 13.45
N GLU A 55 8.74 10.06 13.59
CA GLU A 55 10.12 9.86 13.99
C GLU A 55 10.16 9.94 15.52
N GLU A 56 10.82 8.98 16.17
CA GLU A 56 11.06 9.07 17.61
C GLU A 56 11.89 10.32 17.90
N ALA A 57 11.38 11.19 18.78
CA ALA A 57 12.18 12.31 19.26
C ALA A 57 13.39 11.76 20.03
N PRO A 58 14.62 12.23 19.78
CA PRO A 58 15.76 11.85 20.59
C PRO A 58 15.47 12.19 22.05
N LEU A 59 15.63 11.20 22.94
CA LEU A 59 15.57 11.43 24.38
C LEU A 59 16.63 12.48 24.74
N THR A 60 16.20 13.73 24.92
CA THR A 60 17.08 14.80 25.41
C THR A 60 17.24 14.59 26.91
N TYR A 61 18.16 13.71 27.29
CA TYR A 61 18.58 13.60 28.67
C TYR A 61 19.35 14.87 29.04
N LYS A 62 18.66 15.87 29.59
CA LYS A 62 19.33 16.94 30.33
C LYS A 62 19.77 16.34 31.66
N ALA A 63 21.05 15.99 31.76
CA ALA A 63 21.68 15.81 33.05
C ALA A 63 21.59 17.16 33.81
N LEU A 64 20.92 17.13 34.96
CA LEU A 64 20.93 18.20 35.96
C LEU A 64 22.24 18.17 36.73
#